data_AF-A0A3M1FVH3-F1
#
_entry.id   AF-A0A3M1FVH3-F1
#
_cell.length_a   1.000
_cell.length_b   1.000
_cell.length_c   1.000
_cell.angle_alpha   90.00
_cell.angle_beta   90.00
_cell.angle_gamma   90.00
#
_symmetry.space_group_name_H-M   'P 1'
#
loop_
_entity.id
_entity.type
_entity.pdbx_description
1 polymer ?
#
loop_
_entity_poly.entity_id
_entity_poly.type
_entity_poly.pdbx_seq_one_letter_code
_entity_poly.pdbx_strand_id
1 'polypeptide(L)'
;MLLKRKFSLFLLLVIYLCFIFSSSFVFSQEKKIAISKIKIKGAYIISSDFVKDYIKARPPLVSPATITQDIKRLYKLGFYKKVKA
;
A
#
# COMPACT_ATOMS: atom_id res chain seq x y z
N MET A 1 -6.95 -2.35 52.04
CA MET A 1 -7.01 -1.12 51.21
C MET A 1 -5.95 -1.06 50.08
N LEU A 2 -4.77 -1.67 50.24
CA LEU A 2 -3.69 -1.68 49.23
C LEU A 2 -3.99 -2.45 47.93
N LEU A 3 -4.82 -3.51 47.99
CA LEU A 3 -5.17 -4.32 46.80
C LEU A 3 -6.01 -3.52 45.78
N LYS A 4 -6.94 -2.68 46.24
CA LYS A 4 -7.76 -1.81 45.39
C LYS A 4 -6.91 -0.76 44.64
N ARG A 5 -5.82 -0.31 45.25
CA ARG A 5 -4.91 0.70 44.68
C ARG A 5 -4.03 0.10 43.57
N LYS A 6 -3.57 -1.15 43.73
CA LYS A 6 -2.83 -1.88 42.68
C LYS A 6 -3.70 -2.24 41.48
N PHE A 7 -4.96 -2.62 41.74
CA PHE A 7 -5.93 -2.92 40.68
C PHE A 7 -6.29 -1.67 39.86
N SER A 8 -6.43 -0.52 40.51
CA SER A 8 -6.68 0.77 39.86
C SER A 8 -5.52 1.17 38.92
N LEU A 9 -4.27 1.02 39.36
CA LEU A 9 -3.09 1.33 38.53
C LEU A 9 -2.98 0.40 37.30
N PHE A 10 -3.30 -0.89 37.47
CA PHE A 10 -3.31 -1.83 36.36
C PHE A 10 -4.37 -1.48 35.31
N LEU A 11 -5.57 -1.09 35.76
CA LEU A 11 -6.66 -0.69 34.87
C LEU A 11 -6.30 0.57 34.05
N LEU A 12 -5.63 1.54 34.69
CA LEU A 12 -5.17 2.77 34.05
C LEU A 12 -4.09 2.50 33.00
N LEU A 13 -3.19 1.55 33.27
CA LEU A 13 -2.17 1.08 32.31
C LEU A 13 -2.81 0.44 31.07
N VAL A 14 -3.81 -0.41 31.26
CA VAL A 14 -4.53 -1.06 30.15
C VAL A 14 -5.24 -0.03 29.26
N ILE A 15 -5.91 0.96 29.87
CA ILE A 15 -6.57 2.04 29.12
C ILE A 15 -5.55 2.86 28.31
N TYR A 16 -4.40 3.17 28.91
CA TYR A 16 -3.32 3.89 28.24
C TYR A 16 -2.77 3.11 27.03
N LEU A 17 -2.56 1.80 27.18
CA LEU A 17 -2.15 0.91 26.09
C LEU A 17 -3.18 0.85 24.96
N CYS A 18 -4.48 0.78 25.28
CA CYS A 18 -5.56 0.84 24.29
C CYS A 18 -5.59 2.17 23.52
N PHE A 19 -5.27 3.28 24.18
CA PHE A 19 -5.24 4.61 23.55
C PHE A 19 -4.10 4.73 22.52
N ILE A 20 -2.90 4.24 22.85
CA ILE A 20 -1.75 4.21 21.92
C ILE A 20 -2.04 3.33 20.70
N PHE A 21 -2.72 2.21 20.88
CA PHE A 21 -3.05 1.32 19.77
C PHE A 21 -4.06 1.95 18.80
N SER A 22 -4.99 2.73 19.33
CA SER A 22 -6.03 3.41 18.55
C SER A 22 -5.47 4.55 17.69
N SER A 23 -4.43 5.26 18.16
CA SER A 23 -3.83 6.37 17.42
C SER A 23 -2.99 5.93 16.21
N SER A 24 -2.57 4.66 16.16
CA SER A 24 -1.84 4.10 15.02
C SER A 24 -2.75 3.75 13.84
N PHE A 25 -4.07 3.84 14.00
CA PHE A 25 -5.06 3.53 12.97
C PHE A 25 -5.52 4.77 12.18
N VAL A 26 -4.64 5.76 12.00
CA VAL A 26 -4.89 6.84 11.04
C VAL A 26 -4.76 6.24 9.64
N PHE A 27 -5.91 5.88 9.07
CA PHE A 27 -6.06 5.40 7.71
C PHE A 27 -5.51 6.47 6.76
N SER A 28 -4.30 6.27 6.25
CA SER A 28 -3.71 7.15 5.25
C SER A 28 -4.58 7.08 4.00
N GLN A 29 -5.47 8.06 3.81
CA GLN A 29 -6.23 8.21 2.59
C GLN A 29 -5.27 8.65 1.48
N GLU A 30 -4.61 7.66 0.86
CA GLU A 30 -3.79 7.92 -0.31
C GLU A 30 -4.66 8.56 -1.40
N LYS A 31 -4.28 9.77 -1.81
CA LYS A 31 -4.95 10.52 -2.87
C LYS A 31 -4.88 9.70 -4.16
N LYS A 32 -6.03 9.21 -4.61
CA LYS A 32 -6.15 8.46 -5.87
C LYS A 32 -5.83 9.38 -7.04
N ILE A 33 -5.00 8.90 -7.96
CA ILE A 33 -4.61 9.60 -9.18
C ILE A 33 -5.61 9.23 -10.27
N ALA A 34 -6.14 10.24 -10.97
CA ALA A 34 -6.98 10.01 -12.13
C ALA A 34 -6.10 9.68 -13.36
N ILE A 35 -6.31 8.51 -13.97
CA ILE A 35 -5.57 8.07 -15.16
C ILE A 35 -6.57 7.74 -16.25
N SER A 36 -6.40 8.34 -17.43
CA SER A 36 -7.28 8.11 -18.58
C SER A 36 -6.88 6.88 -19.40
N LYS A 37 -5.58 6.65 -19.59
CA LYS A 37 -5.07 5.55 -20.43
C LYS A 37 -3.69 5.09 -19.99
N ILE A 38 -3.44 3.78 -20.10
CA ILE A 38 -2.14 3.16 -19.87
C ILE A 38 -1.45 2.93 -21.22
N LYS A 39 -0.21 3.39 -21.36
CA LYS A 39 0.63 3.16 -22.55
C LYS A 39 1.91 2.45 -22.14
N ILE A 40 2.25 1.35 -22.80
CA ILE A 40 3.48 0.60 -22.58
C ILE A 40 4.46 0.95 -23.70
N LYS A 41 5.69 1.33 -23.34
CA LYS A 41 6.78 1.63 -24.27
C LYS A 41 8.01 0.81 -23.90
N GLY A 42 8.80 0.38 -24.89
CA GLY A 42 10.05 -0.35 -24.68
C GLY A 42 9.89 -1.85 -24.37
N ALA A 43 8.71 -2.43 -24.60
CA ALA A 43 8.51 -3.87 -24.55
C ALA A 43 8.90 -4.48 -25.91
N TYR A 44 10.17 -4.91 -26.03
CA TYR A 44 10.70 -5.49 -27.28
C TYR A 44 10.64 -7.03 -27.31
N ILE A 45 10.69 -7.67 -26.14
CA ILE A 45 10.80 -9.13 -26.01
C ILE A 45 9.44 -9.77 -25.66
N ILE A 46 8.54 -9.00 -25.04
CA ILE A 46 7.25 -9.50 -24.55
C ILE A 46 6.13 -8.67 -25.15
N SER A 47 5.02 -9.33 -25.48
CA SER A 47 3.84 -8.66 -26.00
C SER A 47 3.32 -7.63 -24.99
N SER A 48 2.80 -6.52 -25.51
CA SER A 48 2.23 -5.47 -24.66
C SER A 48 1.02 -5.97 -23.85
N ASP A 49 0.33 -7.01 -24.32
CA ASP A 49 -0.84 -7.57 -23.66
C ASP A 49 -0.45 -8.39 -22.42
N PHE A 50 0.64 -9.17 -22.49
CA PHE A 50 1.19 -9.83 -21.31
C PHE A 50 1.51 -8.82 -20.20
N VAL A 51 2.09 -7.68 -20.55
CA VAL A 51 2.41 -6.62 -19.59
C VAL A 51 1.14 -6.00 -19.01
N LYS A 52 0.09 -5.81 -19.83
CA LYS A 52 -1.21 -5.29 -19.35
C LYS A 52 -1.86 -6.23 -18.33
N ASP A 53 -1.69 -7.54 -18.46
CA ASP A 53 -2.26 -8.52 -17.54
C ASP A 53 -1.59 -8.49 -16.16
N TYR A 54 -0.31 -8.11 -16.11
CA TYR A 54 0.44 -7.97 -14.86
C TYR A 54 0.24 -6.64 -14.14
N ILE A 55 -0.30 -5.62 -14.83
CA ILE A 55 -0.60 -4.31 -14.25
C ILE A 55 -2.00 -4.33 -13.63
N LYS A 56 -2.10 -4.18 -12.30
CA LYS A 56 -3.38 -4.07 -11.57
C LYS A 56 -3.95 -2.67 -11.58
N ALA A 57 -3.12 -1.64 -11.75
CA ALA A 57 -3.57 -0.27 -11.97
C ALA A 57 -4.50 -0.22 -13.19
N ARG A 58 -5.75 0.20 -12.98
CA ARG A 58 -6.76 0.36 -14.04
C ARG A 58 -7.42 1.73 -13.91
N PRO A 59 -7.63 2.44 -15.04
CA PRO A 59 -8.47 3.64 -15.07
C PRO A 59 -9.84 3.41 -14.41
N PRO A 60 -10.50 4.46 -13.88
CA PRO A 60 -10.11 5.88 -13.96
C PRO A 60 -9.32 6.38 -12.76
N LEU A 61 -9.34 5.69 -11.60
CA LEU A 61 -8.71 6.13 -10.36
C LEU A 61 -7.78 5.04 -9.83
N VAL A 62 -6.50 5.38 -9.67
CA VAL A 62 -5.46 4.44 -9.25
C VAL A 62 -4.72 5.00 -8.04
N SER A 63 -4.45 4.18 -7.04
CA SER A 63 -3.61 4.61 -5.91
C SER A 63 -2.12 4.57 -6.29
N PRO A 64 -1.31 5.52 -5.77
CA PRO A 64 0.14 5.48 -5.92
C PRO A 64 0.76 4.16 -5.42
N ALA A 65 0.21 3.58 -4.35
CA ALA A 65 0.64 2.27 -3.86
C ALA A 65 0.47 1.17 -4.91
N THR A 66 -0.64 1.13 -5.64
CA THR A 66 -0.86 0.13 -6.70
C THR A 66 0.16 0.28 -7.83
N ILE A 67 0.45 1.51 -8.26
CA ILE A 67 1.48 1.78 -9.29
C ILE A 67 2.83 1.27 -8.82
N THR A 68 3.22 1.59 -7.59
CA THR A 68 4.49 1.16 -6.99
C THR A 68 4.59 -0.37 -6.91
N GLN A 69 3.50 -1.03 -6.52
CA GLN A 69 3.44 -2.50 -6.48
C GLN A 69 3.57 -3.11 -7.87
N ASP A 70 2.92 -2.54 -8.89
CA ASP A 70 2.98 -3.04 -10.26
C ASP A 70 4.38 -2.86 -10.86
N ILE A 71 5.04 -1.72 -10.63
CA ILE A 71 6.45 -1.51 -10.99
C ILE A 71 7.33 -2.60 -10.37
N LYS A 72 7.17 -2.86 -9.06
CA LYS A 72 7.93 -3.91 -8.36
C LYS A 72 7.67 -5.29 -8.94
N ARG A 73 6.42 -5.62 -9.31
CA ARG A 73 6.09 -6.90 -9.96
C ARG A 73 6.78 -7.03 -11.30
N LEU A 74 6.73 -6.00 -12.14
CA LEU A 74 7.38 -6.01 -13.46
C LEU A 74 8.90 -6.18 -13.35
N TYR A 75 9.55 -5.54 -12.37
CA TYR A 75 10.97 -5.75 -12.10
C TYR A 75 11.30 -7.19 -11.69
N LYS A 76 10.45 -7.82 -10.86
CA LYS A 76 10.67 -9.19 -10.40
C LYS A 76 10.63 -10.24 -11.51
N LEU A 77 10.04 -9.91 -12.66
CA LEU A 77 10.03 -10.82 -13.82
C LEU A 77 11.39 -10.90 -14.52
N GLY A 78 12.33 -9.99 -14.23
CA GLY A 78 13.69 -10.04 -14.78
C GLY A 78 13.83 -9.56 -16.23
N PHE A 79 12.72 -9.25 -16.92
CA PHE A 79 12.75 -8.81 -18.32
C PHE A 79 13.20 -7.37 -18.54
N TYR A 80 13.18 -6.53 -17.50
CA TYR A 80 13.39 -5.09 -17.63
C TYR A 80 14.56 -4.61 -16.78
N LYS A 81 15.51 -3.91 -17.41
CA LYS A 81 16.58 -3.19 -16.69
C LYS A 81 16.05 -1.98 -15.91
N LYS A 82 15.01 -1.32 -16.45
CA LYS A 82 14.37 -0.17 -15.80
C LYS A 82 12.88 -0.08 -16.11
N VAL A 83 12.05 0.12 -15.08
CA VAL A 83 10.59 0.33 -15.18
C VAL A 83 10.23 1.64 -14.49
N LYS A 84 9.42 2.47 -15.15
CA LYS A 84 8.91 3.75 -14.63
C LYS A 84 7.43 3.91 -15.03
N ALA A 85 6.66 4.59 -14.21
CA ALA A 85 5.26 4.97 -14.47
C ALA A 85 5.14 6.47 -14.70
#